data_AF-A0A7G8H0B7-F1
#
_entry.id   AF-A0A7G8H0B7-F1
#
_cell.length_a   1.000
_cell.length_b   1.000
_cell.length_c   1.000
_cell.angle_alpha   90.00
_cell.angle_beta   90.00
_cell.angle_gamma   90.00
#
_symmetry.space_group_name_H-M   'P 1'
#
loop_
_entity.id
_entity.type
_entity.pdbx_description
1 polymer ?
#
loop_
_entity_poly.entity_id
_entity_poly.type
_entity_poly.pdbx_seq_one_letter_code
_entity_poly.pdbx_strand_id
1 'polypeptide(L)'
;MPEPPLSIDEVMACLRQRWRATYDLQLVVRRRRLYLQVMWAYLEQQSFPMDLEAYRQHLGEVLDVVNRLGLAGEVRQWMGSTRDKPRLGKALSLPLEATGPEAETLIKEFLV
;
A
#
# COMPACT_ATOMS: atom_id res chain seq x y z
N MET A 1 -3.83 -7.52 -21.52
CA MET A 1 -4.95 -7.88 -20.62
C MET A 1 -4.82 -6.98 -19.40
N PRO A 2 -5.90 -6.40 -18.86
CA PRO A 2 -5.80 -5.68 -17.59
C PRO A 2 -5.30 -6.65 -16.52
N GLU A 3 -4.34 -6.22 -15.69
CA GLU A 3 -3.85 -7.06 -14.61
C GLU A 3 -4.97 -7.29 -13.58
N PRO A 4 -5.03 -8.47 -12.95
CA PRO A 4 -6.01 -8.73 -11.91
C PRO A 4 -5.81 -7.76 -10.73
N PRO A 5 -6.91 -7.35 -10.06
CA PRO A 5 -6.83 -6.50 -8.89
C PRO A 5 -5.97 -7.15 -7.81
N LEU A 6 -5.26 -6.33 -7.03
CA LEU A 6 -4.55 -6.79 -5.84
C LEU A 6 -5.53 -7.32 -4.81
N SER A 7 -5.30 -8.53 -4.33
CA SER A 7 -6.02 -9.11 -3.20
C SER A 7 -5.32 -8.82 -1.86
N ILE A 8 -6.08 -8.83 -0.76
CA ILE A 8 -5.51 -8.72 0.60
C ILE A 8 -4.52 -9.88 0.85
N ASP A 9 -4.89 -11.09 0.47
CA ASP A 9 -4.11 -12.29 0.76
C ASP A 9 -2.79 -12.34 -0.01
N GLU A 10 -2.76 -11.90 -1.28
CA GLU A 10 -1.50 -11.86 -2.04
C GLU A 10 -0.51 -10.85 -1.45
N VAL A 11 -1.01 -9.68 -1.01
CA VAL A 11 -0.18 -8.62 -0.45
C VAL A 11 0.37 -9.06 0.91
N MET A 12 -0.48 -9.60 1.78
CA MET A 12 -0.04 -10.17 3.06
C MET A 12 1.00 -11.28 2.88
N ALA A 13 0.78 -12.19 1.92
CA ALA A 13 1.74 -13.25 1.61
C ALA A 13 3.07 -12.68 1.12
N CYS A 14 3.04 -11.67 0.25
CA CYS A 14 4.23 -11.00 -0.26
C CYS A 14 5.05 -10.35 0.87
N LEU A 15 4.39 -9.61 1.76
CA LEU A 15 5.03 -8.96 2.92
C LEU A 15 5.73 -9.99 3.82
N ARG A 16 5.03 -11.07 4.17
CA ARG A 16 5.56 -12.16 5.00
C ARG A 16 6.73 -12.88 4.34
N GLN A 17 6.62 -13.18 3.04
CA GLN A 17 7.67 -13.85 2.29
C GLN A 17 8.94 -12.99 2.22
N ARG A 18 8.79 -11.69 1.95
CA ARG A 18 9.92 -10.78 1.73
C ARG A 18 10.58 -10.32 3.01
N TRP A 19 9.79 -10.00 4.03
CA TRP A 19 10.29 -9.31 5.21
C TRP A 19 9.95 -9.98 6.54
N ARG A 20 9.35 -11.19 6.49
CA ARG A 20 9.00 -11.99 7.68
C ARG A 20 8.06 -11.27 8.66
N ALA A 21 7.31 -10.29 8.17
CA ALA A 21 6.37 -9.48 8.94
C ALA A 21 5.26 -8.96 8.03
N THR A 22 4.08 -8.72 8.61
CA THR A 22 2.91 -8.20 7.91
C THR A 22 2.80 -6.69 8.15
N TYR A 23 3.59 -5.92 7.41
CA TYR A 23 3.65 -4.46 7.55
C TYR A 23 2.33 -3.76 7.20
N ASP A 24 2.10 -2.62 7.84
CA ASP A 24 1.04 -1.71 7.47
C ASP A 24 1.33 -1.02 6.12
N LEU A 25 0.26 -0.78 5.36
CA LEU A 25 0.29 -0.05 4.10
C LEU A 25 -0.55 1.21 4.25
N GLN A 26 -0.04 2.33 3.71
CA GLN A 26 -0.75 3.60 3.75
C GLN A 26 -0.65 4.31 2.40
N LEU A 27 -1.73 5.00 2.04
CA LEU A 27 -1.72 5.96 0.93
C LEU A 27 -1.51 7.35 1.49
N VAL A 28 -0.54 8.07 0.92
CA VAL A 28 -0.21 9.43 1.34
C VAL A 28 -0.10 10.32 0.12
N VAL A 29 -0.73 11.49 0.17
CA VAL A 29 -0.53 12.54 -0.83
C VAL A 29 0.51 13.53 -0.32
N ARG A 30 1.58 13.75 -1.08
CA ARG A 30 2.57 14.80 -0.82
C ARG A 30 2.86 15.58 -2.08
N ARG A 31 2.77 16.92 -1.99
CA ARG A 31 3.02 17.84 -3.11
C ARG A 31 2.23 17.43 -4.37
N ARG A 32 0.94 17.10 -4.19
CA ARG A 32 0.01 16.63 -5.24
C ARG A 32 0.43 15.34 -5.95
N ARG A 33 1.20 14.48 -5.29
CA ARG A 33 1.55 13.14 -5.78
C ARG A 33 1.11 12.10 -4.78
N LEU A 34 0.54 11.01 -5.27
CA LEU A 34 0.13 9.87 -4.47
C LEU A 34 1.32 8.94 -4.26
N TYR A 35 1.46 8.41 -3.04
CA TYR A 35 2.47 7.43 -2.68
C TYR A 35 1.80 6.27 -1.96
N LEU A 36 2.20 5.05 -2.32
CA LEU A 36 1.98 3.88 -1.47
C LEU A 36 3.18 3.75 -0.54
N GLN A 37 2.91 3.71 0.76
CA GLN A 37 3.91 3.53 1.80
C GLN A 37 3.77 2.17 2.44
N VAL A 38 4.87 1.43 2.49
CA VAL A 38 5.01 0.31 3.42
C VAL A 38 5.61 0.87 4.70
N MET A 39 4.80 0.90 5.74
CA MET A 39 5.18 1.44 7.05
C MET A 39 6.19 0.52 7.75
N TRP A 40 6.78 0.99 8.83
CA TRP A 40 7.68 0.18 9.65
C TRP A 40 6.96 -0.59 10.75
N ALA A 41 5.72 -0.21 11.07
CA ALA A 41 4.87 -0.94 12.01
C ALA A 41 4.24 -2.14 11.31
N TYR A 42 4.09 -3.26 12.02
CA TYR A 42 3.55 -4.51 11.46
C TYR A 42 2.67 -5.24 12.46
N LEU A 43 1.74 -6.03 11.93
CA LEU A 43 0.65 -6.69 12.67
C LEU A 43 1.13 -7.54 13.84
N GLU A 44 2.27 -8.20 13.70
CA GLU A 44 2.82 -9.08 14.74
C GLU A 44 3.45 -8.33 15.93
N GLN A 45 3.55 -7.00 15.90
CA GLN A 45 4.03 -6.22 17.04
C GLN A 45 2.96 -6.09 18.13
N GLN A 46 3.34 -6.28 19.40
CA GLN A 46 2.43 -6.12 20.53
C GLN A 46 1.79 -4.72 20.60
N SER A 47 2.52 -3.69 20.17
CA SER A 47 2.04 -2.30 20.15
C SER A 47 1.38 -1.89 18.83
N PHE A 48 1.09 -2.84 17.94
CA PHE A 48 0.40 -2.52 16.69
C PHE A 48 -1.05 -2.11 17.00
N PRO A 49 -1.58 -1.04 16.38
CA PRO A 49 -2.84 -0.43 16.81
C PRO A 49 -4.10 -1.17 16.34
N MET A 50 -3.95 -2.18 15.47
CA MET A 50 -5.07 -2.93 14.88
C MET A 50 -4.92 -4.43 15.16
N ASP A 51 -6.04 -5.13 15.32
CA ASP A 51 -6.04 -6.59 15.25
C ASP A 51 -6.06 -7.08 13.78
N LEU A 52 -6.12 -8.40 13.58
CA LEU A 52 -6.11 -9.00 12.25
C LEU A 52 -7.32 -8.58 11.40
N GLU A 53 -8.51 -8.45 12.01
CA GLU A 53 -9.73 -8.13 11.29
C GLU A 53 -9.70 -6.67 10.83
N ALA A 54 -9.41 -5.74 11.74
CA ALA A 54 -9.25 -4.33 11.44
C ALA A 54 -8.12 -4.08 10.43
N TYR A 55 -7.01 -4.80 10.55
CA TYR A 55 -5.91 -4.73 9.58
C TYR A 55 -6.35 -5.15 8.18
N ARG A 56 -7.09 -6.26 8.04
CA ARG A 56 -7.56 -6.73 6.73
C ARG A 56 -8.53 -5.75 6.10
N GLN A 57 -9.41 -5.15 6.90
CA GLN A 57 -10.32 -4.10 6.42
C GLN A 57 -9.53 -2.88 5.91
N HIS A 58 -8.62 -2.35 6.74
CA HIS A 58 -7.76 -1.20 6.37
C HIS A 58 -6.93 -1.49 5.11
N LEU A 59 -6.30 -2.66 5.04
CA LEU A 59 -5.56 -3.07 3.85
C LEU A 59 -6.48 -3.16 2.63
N GLY A 60 -7.69 -3.68 2.78
CA GLY A 60 -8.71 -3.71 1.73
C GLY A 60 -9.02 -2.31 1.19
N GLU A 61 -9.26 -1.33 2.07
CA GLU A 61 -9.53 0.06 1.69
C GLU A 61 -8.37 0.69 0.91
N VAL A 62 -7.12 0.41 1.31
CA VAL A 62 -5.92 0.84 0.58
C VAL A 62 -5.85 0.20 -0.80
N LEU A 63 -6.05 -1.12 -0.90
CA LEU A 63 -5.96 -1.85 -2.16
C LEU A 63 -7.10 -1.48 -3.11
N ASP A 64 -8.30 -1.20 -2.59
CA ASP A 64 -9.44 -0.75 -3.40
C ASP A 64 -9.12 0.55 -4.14
N VAL A 65 -8.45 1.50 -3.48
CA VAL A 65 -8.01 2.74 -4.13
C VAL A 65 -6.98 2.44 -5.22
N VAL A 66 -5.97 1.62 -4.93
CA VAL A 66 -4.94 1.22 -5.92
C VAL A 66 -5.57 0.52 -7.13
N ASN A 67 -6.53 -0.37 -6.88
CA ASN A 67 -7.22 -1.14 -7.91
C ASN A 67 -8.11 -0.25 -8.78
N ARG A 68 -8.88 0.68 -8.19
CA ARG A 68 -9.69 1.65 -8.94
C ARG A 68 -8.84 2.51 -9.88
N LEU A 69 -7.65 2.91 -9.43
CA LEU A 69 -6.71 3.68 -10.25
C LEU A 69 -5.99 2.84 -11.33
N GLY A 70 -6.22 1.52 -11.39
CA GLY A 70 -5.56 0.64 -12.36
C GLY A 70 -4.08 0.37 -12.07
N LEU A 71 -3.62 0.60 -10.83
CA LEU A 71 -2.20 0.57 -10.45
C LEU A 71 -1.76 -0.77 -9.86
N ALA A 72 -2.61 -1.80 -9.94
CA ALA A 72 -2.34 -3.13 -9.38
C ALA A 72 -1.00 -3.72 -9.86
N GLY A 73 -0.72 -3.61 -11.17
CA GLY A 73 0.51 -4.16 -11.75
C GLY A 73 1.78 -3.43 -11.33
N GLU A 74 1.73 -2.10 -11.25
CA GLU A 74 2.85 -1.28 -10.77
C GLU A 74 3.24 -1.68 -9.34
N VAL A 75 2.24 -1.77 -8.45
CA VAL A 75 2.44 -2.16 -7.05
C VAL A 75 2.96 -3.59 -6.94
N ARG A 76 2.38 -4.54 -7.69
CA ARG A 76 2.81 -5.95 -7.69
C ARG A 76 4.26 -6.08 -8.16
N GLN A 77 4.64 -5.40 -9.23
CA GLN A 77 6.00 -5.38 -9.74
C GLN A 77 6.97 -4.76 -8.73
N TRP A 78 6.61 -3.63 -8.13
CA TRP A 78 7.46 -2.96 -7.14
C TRP A 78 7.63 -3.80 -5.87
N MET A 79 6.54 -4.32 -5.32
CA MET A 79 6.58 -5.24 -4.18
C MET A 79 7.37 -6.50 -4.50
N GLY A 80 7.34 -7.00 -5.74
CA GLY A 80 8.14 -8.16 -6.16
C GLY A 80 9.63 -7.87 -6.37
N SER A 81 9.99 -6.66 -6.78
CA SER A 81 11.34 -6.32 -7.26
C SER A 81 12.17 -5.43 -6.34
N THR A 82 11.54 -4.68 -5.41
CA THR A 82 12.26 -3.80 -4.49
C THR A 82 13.31 -4.59 -3.70
N ARG A 83 14.44 -3.99 -3.35
CA ARG A 83 15.49 -4.64 -2.53
C ARG A 83 15.53 -4.13 -1.10
N ASP A 84 14.87 -2.99 -0.87
CA ASP A 84 14.78 -2.37 0.44
C ASP A 84 13.76 -3.09 1.33
N LYS A 85 13.83 -2.78 2.63
CA LYS A 85 12.90 -3.25 3.65
C LYS A 85 12.57 -2.12 4.63
N PRO A 86 11.36 -2.09 5.23
CA PRO A 86 11.00 -1.00 6.12
C PRO A 86 11.95 -0.92 7.30
N ARG A 87 12.28 0.30 7.73
CA ARG A 87 13.19 0.55 8.86
C ARG A 87 12.45 1.36 9.91
N LEU A 88 12.80 1.18 11.18
CA LEU A 88 12.18 1.93 12.27
C LEU A 88 12.20 3.44 11.98
N GLY A 89 11.02 4.07 11.95
CA GLY A 89 10.86 5.49 11.63
C GLY A 89 11.00 5.87 10.14
N LYS A 90 11.16 4.90 9.23
CA LYS A 90 11.30 5.15 7.79
C LYS A 90 10.51 4.12 6.97
N ALA A 91 9.40 4.59 6.39
CA ALA A 91 8.61 3.83 5.43
C ALA A 91 9.37 3.62 4.10
N LEU A 92 9.09 2.52 3.41
CA LEU A 92 9.34 2.47 1.97
C LEU A 92 8.24 3.24 1.27
N SER A 93 8.59 4.01 0.26
CA SER A 93 7.62 4.77 -0.51
C SER A 93 7.77 4.42 -1.98
N LEU A 94 6.66 3.99 -2.57
CA LEU A 94 6.46 3.89 -4.01
C LEU A 94 5.68 5.13 -4.45
N PRO A 95 6.28 6.04 -5.25
CA PRO A 95 5.48 7.02 -5.99
C PRO A 95 4.55 6.27 -6.94
N LEU A 96 3.26 6.57 -6.92
CA LEU A 96 2.27 5.96 -7.80
C LEU A 96 2.00 6.87 -9.00
N GLU A 97 2.07 6.32 -10.21
CA GLU A 97 1.78 7.06 -11.45
C GLU A 97 0.27 7.10 -11.75
N ALA A 98 -0.51 7.63 -10.80
CA ALA A 98 -1.94 7.83 -10.96
C ALA A 98 -2.23 8.96 -11.95
N THR A 99 -2.96 8.67 -13.03
CA THR A 99 -3.33 9.66 -14.06
C THR A 99 -4.84 9.64 -14.34
N GLY A 100 -5.36 10.75 -14.86
CA GLY A 100 -6.77 10.89 -15.24
C GLY A 100 -7.69 11.47 -14.15
N PRO A 101 -8.98 11.67 -14.47
CA PRO A 101 -9.91 12.43 -13.62
C PRO A 101 -10.15 11.81 -12.24
N GLU A 102 -10.13 10.48 -12.14
CA GLU A 102 -10.30 9.76 -10.86
C GLU A 102 -9.13 10.04 -9.92
N ALA A 103 -7.90 9.96 -10.45
CA ALA A 103 -6.69 10.28 -9.69
C ALA A 103 -6.70 11.74 -9.21
N GLU A 104 -7.09 12.67 -10.07
CA GLU A 104 -7.19 14.09 -9.70
C GLU A 104 -8.23 14.35 -8.60
N THR A 105 -9.36 13.65 -8.65
CA THR A 105 -10.43 13.77 -7.64
C THR A 105 -9.95 13.24 -6.30
N LEU A 106 -9.36 12.04 -6.29
CA LEU A 106 -8.80 11.44 -5.09
C LEU A 106 -7.71 12.33 -4.47
N ILE A 107 -6.78 12.85 -5.28
CA ILE A 107 -5.72 13.74 -4.79
C ILE A 107 -6.32 15.00 -4.14
N LYS A 108 -7.45 15.51 -4.64
CA LYS A 108 -8.15 16.63 -4.01
C LYS A 108 -8.76 16.23 -2.66
N GLU A 109 -9.43 15.08 -2.58
CA GLU A 109 -10.05 14.58 -1.33
C GLU A 109 -9.03 14.43 -0.19
N PHE A 110 -7.82 13.95 -0.48
CA PHE A 110 -6.74 13.79 0.50
C PHE A 110 -6.05 15.11 0.91
N LEU A 111 -6.34 16.23 0.24
CA LEU A 111 -5.73 17.54 0.49
C LEU A 111 -6.68 18.54 1.16
N VAL A 112 -7.93 18.14 1.45
CA VAL A 112 -8.96 18.95 2.14
C VAL A 112 -8.91 18.73 3.65
#